data_AF-A0A516NKL0-F1
#
_entry.id   AF-A0A516NKL0-F1
#
_cell.length_a   1.000
_cell.length_b   1.000
_cell.length_c   1.000
_cell.angle_alpha   90.00
_cell.angle_beta   90.00
_cell.angle_gamma   90.00
#
_symmetry.space_group_name_H-M   'P 1'
#
loop_
_entity.id
_entity.type
_entity.pdbx_description
1 polymer ?
#
loop_
_entity_poly.entity_id
_entity_poly.type
_entity_poly.pdbx_seq_one_letter_code
_entity_poly.pdbx_strand_id
1 'polypeptide(L)'
;MDFVYNLVVVAHLLGMAAVVGGYAAGQPRVSELMVWGARLQLVTGVILVGLAESIDSLGKDPNMTKIGIKLVVSLAVAAFAEIGRADAKRGKAVPWMTHASGGLAVLNVFIAALWT
;
A
#
# COMPACT_ATOMS: atom_id res chain seq x y z
N MET A 1 -14.96 14.33 13.12
CA MET A 1 -14.49 13.00 12.64
C MET A 1 -13.02 13.00 12.23
N ASP A 2 -12.28 14.10 12.45
CA ASP A 2 -10.89 14.24 12.02
C ASP A 2 -9.93 13.31 12.76
N PHE A 3 -10.22 13.00 14.03
CA PHE A 3 -9.43 12.03 14.78
C PHE A 3 -9.46 10.65 14.13
N VAL A 4 -10.64 10.17 13.72
CA VAL A 4 -10.79 8.86 13.05
C VAL A 4 -10.08 8.88 11.71
N TYR A 5 -10.30 9.91 10.89
CA TYR A 5 -9.59 10.07 9.62
C TYR A 5 -8.07 10.04 9.82
N ASN A 6 -7.55 10.83 10.77
CA ASN A 6 -6.12 10.91 11.07
C ASN A 6 -5.58 9.58 11.60
N LEU A 7 -6.35 8.86 12.42
CA LEU A 7 -5.98 7.53 12.89
C LEU A 7 -5.85 6.53 11.73
N VAL A 8 -6.77 6.57 10.76
CA VAL A 8 -6.67 5.75 9.55
C VAL A 8 -5.50 6.18 8.69
N VAL A 9 -5.20 7.49 8.57
CA VAL A 9 -3.99 7.99 7.89
C VAL A 9 -2.73 7.43 8.55
N VAL A 10 -2.64 7.43 9.88
CA VAL A 10 -1.50 6.84 10.60
C VAL A 10 -1.38 5.35 10.29
N ALA A 11 -2.48 4.60 10.37
CA ALA A 11 -2.49 3.17 10.02
C ALA A 11 -2.05 2.94 8.56
N HIS A 12 -2.50 3.80 7.65
CA HIS A 12 -2.09 3.77 6.24
C HIS A 12 -0.58 3.98 6.13
N LEU A 13 -0.02 5.04 6.73
CA LEU A 13 1.43 5.31 6.70
C LEU A 13 2.26 4.17 7.30
N LEU A 14 1.81 3.56 8.40
CA LEU A 14 2.46 2.38 8.98
C LEU A 14 2.40 1.16 8.06
N GLY A 15 1.29 0.95 7.35
CA GLY A 15 1.18 -0.08 6.31
C GLY A 15 2.15 0.15 5.16
N MET A 16 2.29 1.39 4.71
CA MET A 16 3.27 1.78 3.68
C MET A 16 4.70 1.51 4.15
N ALA A 17 5.04 1.93 5.37
CA ALA A 17 6.34 1.67 5.98
C ALA A 17 6.61 0.16 6.12
N ALA A 18 5.60 -0.66 6.46
CA ALA A 18 5.74 -2.10 6.53
C ALA A 18 6.09 -2.73 5.15
N VAL A 19 5.48 -2.27 4.06
CA VAL A 19 5.82 -2.77 2.72
C VAL A 19 7.20 -2.29 2.27
N VAL A 20 7.47 -0.99 2.37
CA VAL A 20 8.72 -0.39 1.87
C VAL A 20 9.91 -0.81 2.74
N GLY A 21 9.76 -0.77 4.07
CA GLY A 21 10.78 -1.24 5.00
C GLY A 21 10.99 -2.75 4.94
N GLY A 22 9.90 -3.51 4.82
CA GLY A 22 9.96 -4.96 4.61
C GLY A 22 10.66 -5.33 3.29
N TYR A 23 10.48 -4.53 2.24
CA TYR A 23 11.22 -4.66 0.99
C TYR A 23 12.70 -4.37 1.20
N ALA A 24 13.05 -3.23 1.80
CA ALA A 24 14.45 -2.83 2.00
C ALA A 24 15.25 -3.84 2.86
N ALA A 25 14.63 -4.40 3.90
CA ALA A 25 15.30 -5.31 4.83
C ALA A 25 15.16 -6.81 4.46
N GLY A 26 14.14 -7.18 3.68
CA GLY A 26 13.72 -8.57 3.48
C GLY A 26 14.19 -9.24 2.18
N GLN A 27 14.94 -8.53 1.32
CA GLN A 27 15.40 -9.10 0.04
C GLN A 27 16.20 -10.40 0.22
N PRO A 28 16.12 -11.36 -0.73
CA PRO A 28 15.35 -11.33 -1.98
C PRO A 28 13.95 -11.96 -1.87
N ARG A 29 13.45 -12.22 -0.65
CA ARG A 29 12.17 -12.91 -0.45
C ARG A 29 11.09 -11.96 0.06
N VAL A 30 9.84 -12.19 -0.34
CA VAL A 30 8.72 -11.46 0.26
C VAL A 30 8.55 -11.89 1.72
N SER A 31 8.69 -10.92 2.62
CA SER A 31 8.48 -11.13 4.06
C SER A 31 6.99 -11.11 4.41
N GLU A 32 6.65 -11.67 5.56
CA GLU A 32 5.27 -11.60 6.08
C GLU A 32 4.82 -10.17 6.32
N LEU A 33 5.76 -9.32 6.75
CA LEU A 33 5.54 -7.90 6.99
C LEU A 33 5.10 -7.17 5.72
N MET A 34 5.71 -7.49 4.57
CA MET A 34 5.29 -6.91 3.28
C MET A 34 3.85 -7.28 2.93
N VAL A 35 3.46 -8.53 3.17
CA VAL A 35 2.09 -8.99 2.87
C VAL A 35 1.06 -8.28 3.75
N TRP A 36 1.28 -8.25 5.07
CA TRP A 36 0.37 -7.55 5.98
C TRP A 36 0.36 -6.04 5.76
N GLY A 37 1.50 -5.43 5.43
CA GLY A 37 1.58 -4.03 5.04
C GLY A 37 0.76 -3.73 3.79
N ALA A 38 0.81 -4.59 2.77
CA ALA A 38 0.08 -4.40 1.53
C ALA A 38 -1.44 -4.55 1.73
N ARG A 39 -1.87 -5.52 2.55
CA ARG A 39 -3.27 -5.67 2.97
C ARG A 39 -3.76 -4.45 3.72
N LEU A 40 -2.99 -3.98 4.69
CA LEU A 40 -3.32 -2.80 5.49
C LEU A 40 -3.46 -1.57 4.60
N GLN A 41 -2.54 -1.38 3.65
CA GLN A 41 -2.57 -0.30 2.66
C GLN A 41 -3.85 -0.30 1.82
N LEU A 42 -4.27 -1.47 1.31
CA LEU A 42 -5.52 -1.59 0.54
C LEU A 42 -6.74 -1.23 1.38
N VAL A 43 -6.89 -1.85 2.55
CA VAL A 43 -8.05 -1.65 3.42
C VAL A 43 -8.13 -0.19 3.89
N THR A 44 -7.04 0.35 4.43
CA THR A 44 -7.00 1.74 4.90
C THR A 44 -7.15 2.74 3.75
N GLY A 45 -6.62 2.45 2.57
CA GLY A 45 -6.78 3.30 1.39
C GLY A 45 -8.24 3.45 0.98
N VAL A 46 -8.99 2.34 0.91
CA VAL A 46 -10.44 2.36 0.60
C VAL A 46 -11.21 3.12 1.69
N ILE A 47 -10.90 2.88 2.97
CA ILE A 47 -11.55 3.58 4.08
C ILE A 47 -11.27 5.09 4.00
N LEU A 48 -10.05 5.51 3.69
CA LEU A 48 -9.70 6.93 3.58
C LEU A 48 -10.46 7.65 2.48
N VAL A 49 -10.68 6.99 1.33
CA VAL A 49 -11.48 7.55 0.24
C VAL A 49 -12.93 7.71 0.68
N GLY A 50 -13.54 6.66 1.25
CA GLY A 50 -14.92 6.73 1.74
C GLY A 50 -15.12 7.78 2.84
N LEU A 51 -14.16 7.93 3.76
CA LEU A 51 -14.20 8.99 4.77
C LEU A 51 -14.02 10.39 4.15
N ALA A 52 -13.17 10.53 3.14
CA ALA A 52 -12.95 11.80 2.46
C ALA A 52 -14.18 12.25 1.66
N GLU A 53 -14.90 11.32 1.03
CA GLU A 53 -16.11 11.61 0.26
C GLU A 53 -17.37 11.83 1.13
N SER A 54 -17.48 11.15 2.27
CA SER A 54 -18.70 11.17 3.10
C SER A 54 -18.79 12.32 4.10
N ILE A 55 -17.73 13.10 4.27
CA ILE A 55 -17.65 14.13 5.31
C ILE A 55 -17.42 15.49 4.66
N ASP A 56 -18.51 16.22 4.41
CA ASP A 56 -18.48 17.58 3.85
C ASP A 56 -17.57 18.54 4.64
N SER A 57 -17.48 18.36 5.96
CA SER A 57 -16.64 19.22 6.82
C SER A 57 -15.13 19.01 6.62
N LEU A 58 -14.70 17.96 5.92
CA LEU A 58 -13.28 17.76 5.61
C LEU A 58 -12.79 18.69 4.49
N GLY A 59 -13.70 19.28 3.69
CA GLY A 59 -13.36 20.20 2.61
C GLY A 59 -12.35 19.62 1.60
N LYS A 60 -12.32 18.29 1.45
CA LYS A 60 -11.42 17.61 0.52
C LYS A 60 -12.17 17.43 -0.80
N ASP A 61 -11.53 17.84 -1.89
CA ASP A 61 -11.88 17.42 -3.25
C ASP A 61 -10.86 16.36 -3.71
N PRO A 62 -11.13 15.07 -3.45
CA PRO A 62 -10.21 14.02 -3.84
C PRO A 62 -10.09 13.95 -5.37
N ASN A 63 -8.87 14.01 -5.87
CA ASN A 63 -8.59 13.69 -7.27
C ASN A 63 -8.83 12.17 -7.49
N MET A 64 -10.00 11.83 -8.03
CA MET A 64 -10.42 10.44 -8.24
C MET A 64 -9.53 9.71 -9.24
N THR A 65 -8.94 10.41 -10.21
CA THR A 65 -7.95 9.83 -11.12
C THR A 65 -6.70 9.37 -10.36
N LYS A 66 -6.17 10.23 -9.49
CA LYS A 66 -5.02 9.89 -8.63
C LYS A 66 -5.35 8.73 -7.70
N ILE A 67 -6.53 8.72 -7.09
CA ILE A 67 -6.99 7.62 -6.22
C ILE A 67 -7.13 6.32 -6.99
N GLY A 68 -7.77 6.33 -8.17
CA GLY A 68 -7.94 5.14 -9.01
C GLY A 68 -6.61 4.52 -9.40
N ILE A 69 -5.63 5.34 -9.78
CA ILE A 69 -4.27 4.86 -10.10
C ILE A 69 -3.60 4.26 -8.85
N LYS A 70 -3.67 4.92 -7.69
CA LYS A 70 -3.12 4.36 -6.45
C LYS A 70 -3.77 3.04 -6.06
N LEU A 71 -5.07 2.89 -6.30
CA LEU A 71 -5.79 1.65 -6.05
C LEU A 71 -5.26 0.53 -6.96
N VAL A 72 -5.14 0.77 -8.26
CA VAL A 72 -4.60 -0.22 -9.20
C VAL A 72 -3.17 -0.63 -8.83
N VAL A 73 -2.31 0.35 -8.51
CA VAL A 73 -0.92 0.07 -8.10
C VAL A 73 -0.88 -0.72 -6.79
N SER A 74 -1.68 -0.35 -5.79
CA SER A 74 -1.72 -1.09 -4.51
C SER A 74 -2.27 -2.51 -4.65
N LEU A 75 -3.21 -2.76 -5.57
CA LEU A 75 -3.68 -4.11 -5.89
C LEU A 75 -2.55 -4.96 -6.51
N ALA A 76 -1.76 -4.38 -7.42
CA ALA A 76 -0.60 -5.06 -7.97
C ALA A 76 0.46 -5.36 -6.89
N VAL A 77 0.73 -4.42 -5.98
CA VAL A 77 1.63 -4.63 -4.83
C VAL A 77 1.17 -5.82 -3.99
N ALA A 78 -0.11 -5.86 -3.61
CA ALA A 78 -0.66 -6.94 -2.81
C ALA A 78 -0.61 -8.28 -3.56
N ALA A 79 -0.97 -8.32 -4.83
CA ALA A 79 -0.91 -9.54 -5.64
C ALA A 79 0.51 -10.11 -5.69
N PHE A 80 1.52 -9.29 -6.01
CA PHE A 80 2.91 -9.76 -6.05
C PHE A 80 3.44 -10.15 -4.67
N ALA A 81 3.05 -9.44 -3.61
CA ALA A 81 3.44 -9.80 -2.25
C ALA A 81 2.85 -11.16 -1.83
N GLU A 82 1.56 -11.39 -2.08
CA GLU A 82 0.88 -12.66 -1.76
C GLU A 82 1.48 -13.84 -2.53
N ILE A 83 1.62 -13.70 -3.85
CA ILE A 83 2.18 -14.74 -4.72
C ILE A 83 3.64 -15.00 -4.34
N GLY A 84 4.45 -13.95 -4.19
CA GLY A 84 5.85 -14.08 -3.81
C GLY A 84 6.05 -14.71 -2.42
N ARG A 85 5.14 -14.43 -1.47
CA ARG A 85 5.15 -15.09 -0.15
C ARG A 85 4.75 -16.56 -0.25
N ALA A 86 3.74 -16.89 -1.05
CA ALA A 86 3.32 -18.27 -1.28
C ALA A 86 4.44 -19.11 -1.92
N ASP A 87 5.14 -18.56 -2.91
CA ASP A 87 6.30 -19.20 -3.53
C ASP A 87 7.46 -19.35 -2.53
N ALA A 88 7.75 -18.31 -1.74
CA ALA A 88 8.78 -18.37 -0.71
C ALA A 88 8.51 -19.46 0.33
N LYS A 89 7.25 -19.66 0.75
CA LYS A 89 6.85 -20.76 1.66
C LYS A 89 7.07 -22.15 1.05
N ARG A 90 7.04 -22.26 -0.28
CA ARG A 90 7.30 -23.51 -1.03
C ARG A 90 8.80 -23.72 -1.34
N GLY A 91 9.69 -22.90 -0.79
CA GLY A 91 11.12 -22.95 -1.06
C GLY A 91 11.52 -22.39 -2.43
N LYS A 92 10.59 -21.80 -3.18
CA LYS A 92 10.86 -21.15 -4.46
C LYS A 92 11.24 -19.68 -4.21
N ALA A 93 12.48 -19.32 -4.49
CA ALA A 93 12.87 -17.91 -4.48
C ALA A 93 12.56 -17.30 -5.85
N VAL A 94 11.65 -16.32 -5.88
CA VAL A 94 11.29 -15.58 -7.09
C VAL A 94 11.60 -14.09 -6.86
N PRO A 95 12.88 -13.67 -6.98
CA PRO A 95 13.33 -12.35 -6.54
C PRO A 95 12.61 -11.18 -7.21
N TRP A 96 12.22 -11.34 -8.49
CA TRP A 96 11.53 -10.29 -9.23
C TRP A 96 10.18 -9.92 -8.61
N MET A 97 9.49 -10.84 -7.95
CA MET A 97 8.21 -10.54 -7.25
C MET A 97 8.44 -9.66 -6.03
N THR A 98 9.56 -9.85 -5.35
CA THR A 98 9.96 -9.01 -4.22
C THR A 98 10.30 -7.59 -4.70
N HIS A 99 11.03 -7.46 -5.82
CA HIS A 99 11.29 -6.17 -6.46
C HIS A 99 10.03 -5.52 -7.03
N ALA A 100 9.11 -6.29 -7.63
CA ALA A 100 7.86 -5.78 -8.17
C ALA A 100 6.97 -5.23 -7.05
N SER A 101 6.74 -5.99 -5.99
CA SER A 101 5.93 -5.55 -4.84
C SER A 101 6.53 -4.32 -4.14
N GLY A 102 7.82 -4.36 -3.80
CA GLY A 102 8.49 -3.23 -3.15
C GLY A 102 8.64 -2.00 -4.03
N GLY A 103 9.06 -2.18 -5.29
CA GLY A 103 9.23 -1.09 -6.26
C GLY A 103 7.91 -0.40 -6.59
N LEU A 104 6.83 -1.16 -6.78
CA LEU A 104 5.50 -0.58 -6.96
C LEU A 104 4.98 0.12 -5.71
N ALA A 105 5.33 -0.35 -4.51
CA ALA A 105 4.99 0.35 -3.28
C ALA A 105 5.70 1.73 -3.19
N VAL A 106 6.99 1.78 -3.55
CA VAL A 106 7.74 3.05 -3.64
C VAL A 106 7.15 3.97 -4.72
N LEU A 107 6.79 3.42 -5.89
CA LEU A 107 6.09 4.18 -6.93
C LEU A 107 4.77 4.77 -6.41
N ASN A 108 4.00 3.99 -5.64
CA ASN A 108 2.74 4.45 -5.06
C ASN A 108 2.94 5.60 -4.06
N VAL A 109 4.08 5.62 -3.35
CA VAL A 109 4.48 6.75 -2.50
C VAL A 109 4.77 7.99 -3.34
N PHE A 110 5.50 7.87 -4.46
CA PHE A 110 5.73 8.99 -5.37
C PHE A 110 4.43 9.52 -5.97
N ILE A 111 3.52 8.65 -6.38
CA ILE A 111 2.18 9.07 -6.85
C ILE A 111 1.46 9.83 -5.73
N ALA A 112 1.50 9.34 -4.50
CA ALA A 112 0.86 10.00 -3.37
C ALA A 112 1.44 11.40 -3.11
N ALA A 113 2.76 11.52 -3.08
CA ALA A 113 3.47 12.72 -2.60
C ALA A 113 3.78 13.75 -3.69
N LEU A 114 4.03 13.33 -4.93
CA LEU A 114 4.54 14.19 -6.00
C LEU A 114 3.48 14.57 -7.05
N TRP A 115 2.37 13.84 -7.14
CA TRP A 115 1.29 14.19 -8.07
C TRP A 115 0.48 15.39 -7.56
N THR A 116 0.56 16.51 -8.28
CA THR A 116 -0.24 17.74 -8.12
C THR A 116 -1.40 17.77 -9.08
#